data_AF-A0A7S0AZQ5-F1
#
_entry.id   AF-A0A7S0AZQ5-F1
#
_cell.length_a   1.000
_cell.length_b   1.000
_cell.length_c   1.000
_cell.angle_alpha   90.00
_cell.angle_beta   90.00
_cell.angle_gamma   90.00
#
_symmetry.space_group_name_H-M   'P 1'
#
loop_
_entity.id
_entity.type
_entity.pdbx_description
1 polymer ?
#
loop_
_entity_poly.entity_id
_entity_poly.type
_entity_poly.pdbx_seq_one_letter_code
_entity_poly.pdbx_strand_id
1 'polypeptide(L)'
;FATKPNAAADGAPVDIAVVWGQDPYSDPTGQSQAVQLDMGTWQKGVAILQVLKTCVHKDLDNRCDVTPGDRFDCTIKIINTGQVTLNNITVSETLDQDLLYIEGSTEYNVIRNSSLEDLSGSI
;
A
#
# COMPACT_ATOMS: atom_id res chain seq x y z
N PHE A 1 -41.11 13.71 19.11
CA PHE A 1 -42.49 14.17 19.31
C PHE A 1 -42.57 15.62 18.87
N ALA A 2 -43.37 15.91 17.83
CA ALA A 2 -43.55 17.27 17.32
C ALA A 2 -44.39 18.11 18.29
N THR A 3 -43.94 19.31 18.61
CA THR A 3 -44.79 20.34 19.23
C THR A 3 -45.54 21.07 18.12
N LYS A 4 -46.85 21.26 18.30
CA LYS A 4 -47.71 21.93 17.30
C LYS A 4 -47.30 23.41 17.16
N PRO A 5 -47.43 23.99 15.96
CA PRO A 5 -46.94 25.34 15.69
C PRO A 5 -47.93 26.41 16.16
N ASN A 6 -47.69 26.98 17.35
CA ASN A 6 -48.19 28.28 17.87
C ASN A 6 -48.03 28.47 19.40
N ALA A 7 -47.06 27.82 20.06
CA ALA A 7 -46.73 28.10 21.46
C ALA A 7 -45.58 29.12 21.54
N ALA A 8 -45.86 30.34 21.98
CA ALA A 8 -44.84 31.30 22.37
C ALA A 8 -44.66 31.27 23.89
N ALA A 9 -43.43 31.14 24.36
CA ALA A 9 -42.88 31.86 25.52
C ALA A 9 -41.39 31.49 25.70
N ASP A 10 -40.53 32.47 25.46
CA ASP A 10 -39.27 32.71 26.19
C ASP A 10 -38.13 31.67 26.09
N GLY A 11 -37.50 31.64 24.91
CA GLY A 11 -36.07 31.34 24.82
C GLY A 11 -35.59 31.88 23.49
N ALA A 12 -34.64 32.83 23.48
CA ALA A 12 -34.12 33.37 22.23
C ALA A 12 -33.60 32.20 21.37
N PRO A 13 -34.16 31.95 20.17
CA PRO A 13 -33.70 30.85 19.34
C PRO A 13 -32.25 31.12 18.93
N VAL A 14 -31.34 30.22 19.29
CA VAL A 14 -30.03 30.16 18.62
C VAL A 14 -30.26 29.54 17.26
N ASP A 15 -30.26 30.40 16.24
CA ASP A 15 -30.33 29.98 14.86
C ASP A 15 -28.96 29.41 14.47
N ILE A 16 -28.78 28.10 14.60
CA ILE A 16 -27.67 27.44 13.90
C ILE A 16 -28.11 27.31 12.44
N ALA A 17 -28.05 28.44 11.73
CA ALA A 17 -28.25 28.49 10.29
C ALA A 17 -27.04 27.83 9.63
N VAL A 18 -27.12 26.53 9.35
CA VAL A 18 -26.25 25.94 8.33
C VAL A 18 -26.91 26.21 6.99
N VAL A 19 -26.57 27.36 6.40
CA VAL A 19 -26.94 27.72 5.03
C VAL A 19 -26.16 26.82 4.09
N TRP A 20 -26.81 25.80 3.55
CA TRP A 20 -26.38 25.19 2.29
C TRP A 20 -27.15 25.93 1.19
N GLY A 21 -26.58 27.03 0.71
CA GLY A 21 -27.09 27.64 -0.51
C GLY A 21 -26.87 26.65 -1.64
N GLN A 22 -27.92 25.97 -2.10
CA GLN A 22 -27.94 25.49 -3.47
C GLN A 22 -27.98 26.74 -4.35
N ASP A 23 -27.07 26.81 -5.33
CA ASP A 23 -27.27 27.78 -6.40
C ASP A 23 -28.62 27.47 -7.08
N PRO A 24 -29.42 28.49 -7.43
CA PRO A 24 -30.63 28.31 -8.19
C PRO A 24 -30.28 28.44 -9.67
N TYR A 25 -29.40 27.58 -10.18
CA TYR A 25 -29.32 27.31 -11.61
C TYR A 25 -29.58 25.83 -11.85
N SER A 26 -30.86 25.48 -11.88
CA SER A 26 -31.30 24.24 -12.51
C SER A 26 -30.93 24.32 -13.99
N ASP A 27 -29.83 23.68 -14.37
CA ASP A 27 -29.53 23.38 -15.77
C ASP A 27 -30.79 22.72 -16.39
N PRO A 28 -31.39 23.32 -17.44
CA PRO A 28 -32.59 22.78 -18.07
C PRO A 28 -32.37 21.41 -18.74
N THR A 29 -31.14 20.90 -18.77
CA THR A 29 -30.82 19.56 -19.27
C THR A 29 -30.92 18.45 -18.22
N GLY A 30 -31.27 18.77 -16.97
CA GLY A 30 -31.55 17.77 -15.93
C GLY A 30 -30.31 17.04 -15.39
N GLN A 31 -29.11 17.54 -15.67
CA GLN A 31 -27.90 17.09 -14.99
C GLN A 31 -27.80 17.85 -13.67
N SER A 32 -28.15 17.17 -12.57
CA SER A 32 -27.79 17.61 -11.23
C SER A 32 -26.28 17.86 -11.21
N GLN A 33 -25.86 19.12 -11.24
CA GLN A 33 -24.49 19.47 -10.91
C GLN A 33 -24.36 19.24 -9.41
N ALA A 34 -23.98 18.02 -9.05
CA ALA A 34 -23.67 17.65 -7.70
C ALA A 34 -22.74 18.72 -7.13
N VAL A 35 -23.13 19.31 -6.00
CA VAL A 35 -22.24 20.07 -5.15
C VAL A 35 -21.07 19.15 -4.84
N GLN A 36 -19.96 19.32 -5.53
CA GLN A 36 -18.79 18.48 -5.32
C GLN A 36 -18.19 18.94 -4.00
N LEU A 37 -18.60 18.28 -2.92
CA LEU A 37 -17.74 18.09 -1.76
C LEU A 37 -16.45 17.52 -2.35
N ASP A 38 -15.37 18.30 -2.38
CA ASP A 38 -14.08 17.81 -2.85
C ASP A 38 -13.67 16.65 -1.94
N MET A 39 -13.99 15.43 -2.35
CA MET A 39 -13.70 14.18 -1.65
C MET A 39 -12.26 13.74 -1.92
N GLY A 40 -11.33 14.67 -1.70
CA GLY A 40 -9.91 14.40 -1.64
C GLY A 40 -9.22 14.24 -3.00
N THR A 41 -7.95 14.61 -3.01
CA THR A 41 -7.03 14.29 -4.10
C THR A 41 -6.88 12.77 -4.17
N TRP A 42 -7.18 12.19 -5.34
CA TRP A 42 -6.86 10.80 -5.62
C TRP A 42 -5.35 10.59 -5.38
N GLN A 43 -4.99 9.92 -4.28
CA GLN A 43 -3.61 9.57 -4.02
C GLN A 43 -3.19 8.57 -5.09
N LYS A 44 -2.43 9.05 -6.07
CA LYS A 44 -1.77 8.16 -7.04
C LYS A 44 -0.88 7.22 -6.25
N GLY A 45 -1.20 5.92 -6.29
CA GLY A 45 -0.45 4.91 -5.57
C GLY A 45 1.04 4.98 -5.91
N VAL A 46 1.89 4.87 -4.90
CA VAL A 46 3.35 4.89 -5.07
C VAL A 46 3.84 3.47 -5.26
N ALA A 47 4.73 3.28 -6.24
CA ALA A 47 5.51 2.06 -6.41
C ALA A 47 6.75 2.14 -5.53
N ILE A 48 6.89 1.22 -4.57
CA ILE A 48 8.06 1.16 -3.68
C ILE A 48 8.55 -0.28 -3.61
N LEU A 49 9.81 -0.47 -3.96
CA LEU A 49 10.48 -1.76 -3.88
C LEU A 49 11.58 -1.69 -2.83
N GLN A 50 11.62 -2.68 -1.95
CA GLN A 50 12.70 -2.89 -1.00
C GLN A 50 13.44 -4.18 -1.34
N VAL A 51 14.77 -4.13 -1.26
CA VAL A 51 15.65 -5.27 -1.51
C VAL A 51 16.59 -5.40 -0.33
N LEU A 52 16.70 -6.61 0.21
CA LEU A 52 17.61 -6.97 1.28
C LEU A 52 18.42 -8.20 0.87
N LYS A 53 19.74 -8.11 1.00
CA LYS A 53 20.65 -9.24 0.77
C LYS A 53 21.33 -9.62 2.09
N THR A 54 21.33 -10.91 2.39
CA THR A 54 22.01 -11.47 3.57
C THR A 54 22.80 -12.70 3.14
N CYS A 55 24.06 -12.80 3.53
CA CYS A 55 24.91 -13.94 3.22
C CYS A 55 25.50 -14.55 4.50
N VAL A 56 25.62 -15.88 4.53
CA VAL A 56 26.19 -16.63 5.66
C VAL A 56 27.40 -17.43 5.15
N HIS A 57 28.56 -17.22 5.77
CA HIS A 57 29.76 -18.03 5.52
C HIS A 57 29.58 -19.43 6.10
N LYS A 58 29.93 -20.43 5.30
CA LYS A 58 30.02 -21.83 5.67
C LYS A 58 31.48 -22.24 5.54
N ASP A 59 32.14 -22.29 6.68
CA ASP A 59 33.47 -22.87 6.84
C ASP A 59 33.37 -24.40 6.64
N LEU A 60 34.07 -24.91 5.63
CA LEU A 60 34.09 -26.34 5.30
C LEU A 60 35.41 -27.02 5.66
N ASP A 61 36.40 -26.26 6.12
CA ASP A 61 37.72 -26.77 6.46
C ASP A 61 38.12 -26.56 7.94
N ASN A 62 37.22 -25.99 8.74
CA ASN A 62 37.33 -25.75 10.17
C ASN A 62 38.52 -24.85 10.56
N ARG A 63 38.96 -23.98 9.65
CA ARG A 63 40.02 -23.00 9.94
C ARG A 63 39.50 -21.69 10.52
N CYS A 64 38.18 -21.51 10.63
CA CYS A 64 37.52 -20.30 11.14
C CYS A 64 37.86 -19.01 10.37
N ASP A 65 38.44 -19.13 9.18
CA ASP A 65 38.77 -18.05 8.25
C ASP A 65 38.05 -18.31 6.92
N VAL A 66 37.98 -17.30 6.04
CA VAL A 66 37.46 -17.48 4.67
C VAL A 66 38.56 -18.02 3.79
N THR A 67 38.37 -19.22 3.25
CA THR A 67 39.40 -19.89 2.45
C THR A 67 38.84 -20.49 1.16
N PRO A 68 39.68 -20.74 0.13
CA PRO A 68 39.22 -21.36 -1.11
C PRO A 68 38.58 -22.72 -0.85
N GLY A 69 37.32 -22.87 -1.27
CA GLY A 69 36.52 -24.08 -1.06
C GLY A 69 35.36 -23.89 -0.09
N ASP A 70 35.37 -22.83 0.73
CA ASP A 70 34.24 -22.44 1.56
C ASP A 70 33.04 -22.00 0.73
N ARG A 71 31.87 -21.94 1.38
CA ARG A 71 30.62 -21.54 0.74
C ARG A 71 29.99 -20.33 1.39
N PHE A 72 29.20 -19.60 0.61
CA PHE A 72 28.35 -18.53 1.09
C PHE A 72 26.90 -18.80 0.69
N ASP A 73 26.04 -18.97 1.67
CA ASP A 73 24.60 -19.10 1.44
C ASP A 73 23.98 -17.70 1.48
N CYS A 74 23.57 -17.19 0.31
CA CYS A 74 23.00 -15.85 0.18
C CYS A 74 21.49 -15.91 -0.07
N THR A 75 20.75 -15.08 0.67
CA THR A 75 19.32 -14.85 0.49
C THR A 75 19.10 -13.42 0.00
N ILE A 76 18.37 -13.27 -1.11
CA ILE A 76 17.90 -11.97 -1.60
C ILE A 76 16.38 -11.91 -1.38
N LYS A 77 15.94 -10.98 -0.53
CA LYS A 77 14.52 -10.73 -0.25
C LYS A 77 14.07 -9.47 -0.97
N ILE A 78 12.99 -9.60 -1.74
CA ILE A 78 12.40 -8.52 -2.52
C ILE A 78 10.97 -8.32 -2.02
N ILE A 79 10.64 -7.08 -1.65
CA ILE A 79 9.35 -6.73 -1.06
C ILE A 79 8.78 -5.52 -1.80
N ASN A 80 7.55 -5.66 -2.31
CA ASN A 80 6.76 -4.50 -2.72
C ASN A 80 6.09 -3.90 -1.48
N THR A 81 6.54 -2.73 -1.04
CA THR A 81 5.94 -1.97 0.06
C THR A 81 5.08 -0.81 -0.44
N GLY A 82 4.96 -0.67 -1.76
CA GLY A 82 4.09 0.30 -2.39
C GLY A 82 2.63 -0.14 -2.46
N GLN A 83 1.79 0.78 -2.91
CA GLN A 83 0.34 0.57 -3.08
C GLN A 83 -0.01 0.02 -4.47
N VAL A 84 0.97 -0.04 -5.39
CA VAL A 84 0.78 -0.49 -6.77
C VAL A 84 1.42 -1.85 -6.96
N THR A 85 0.73 -2.76 -7.67
CA THR A 85 1.28 -4.05 -8.08
C THR A 85 2.47 -3.87 -9.02
N LEU A 86 3.60 -4.45 -8.65
CA LEU A 86 4.80 -4.45 -9.50
C LEU A 86 4.82 -5.70 -10.37
N ASN A 87 5.18 -5.52 -11.64
CA ASN A 87 5.28 -6.59 -12.64
C ASN A 87 6.69 -6.58 -13.25
N ASN A 88 7.12 -7.72 -13.81
CA ASN A 88 8.38 -7.86 -14.55
C ASN A 88 9.64 -7.46 -13.75
N ILE A 89 9.70 -7.81 -12.46
CA ILE A 89 10.88 -7.57 -11.63
C ILE A 89 12.04 -8.44 -12.13
N THR A 90 13.16 -7.79 -12.47
CA THR A 90 14.42 -8.45 -12.83
C THR A 90 15.42 -8.25 -11.72
N VAL A 91 16.17 -9.30 -11.39
CA VAL A 91 17.20 -9.30 -10.35
C VAL A 91 18.51 -9.68 -10.99
N SER A 92 19.53 -8.85 -10.82
CA SER A 92 20.88 -9.09 -11.30
C SER A 92 21.86 -9.01 -10.14
N GLU A 93 22.74 -9.99 -10.03
CA GLU A 93 23.79 -10.06 -9.02
C GLU A 93 25.13 -10.23 -9.72
N THR A 94 26.15 -9.51 -9.26
CA THR A 94 27.53 -9.66 -9.73
C THR A 94 28.36 -10.17 -8.57
N LEU A 95 29.02 -11.29 -8.77
CA LEU A 95 29.90 -11.87 -7.75
C LEU A 95 31.29 -11.27 -7.88
N ASP A 96 31.96 -11.12 -6.75
CA ASP A 96 33.38 -10.79 -6.72
C ASP A 96 34.18 -11.88 -7.43
N GLN A 97 35.34 -11.51 -7.97
CA GLN A 97 36.20 -12.39 -8.77
C GLN A 97 36.66 -13.67 -8.03
N ASP A 98 36.67 -13.64 -6.70
CA ASP A 98 37.10 -14.75 -5.84
C ASP A 98 35.93 -15.69 -5.48
N LEU A 99 34.70 -15.36 -5.91
CA LEU A 99 33.51 -16.16 -5.71
C LEU A 99 33.07 -16.81 -7.03
N LEU A 100 32.69 -18.09 -6.93
CA LEU A 100 32.11 -18.84 -8.03
C LEU A 100 30.63 -19.10 -7.75
N TYR A 101 29.78 -18.82 -8.72
CA TYR A 101 28.38 -19.22 -8.66
C TYR A 101 28.26 -20.73 -8.81
N ILE A 102 27.52 -21.35 -7.91
CA ILE A 102 27.18 -22.78 -8.02
C ILE A 102 25.90 -22.88 -8.85
N GLU A 103 25.99 -23.42 -10.05
CA GLU A 103 24.82 -23.59 -10.92
C GLU A 103 23.72 -24.42 -10.24
N GLY A 104 22.46 -23.98 -10.37
CA GLY A 104 21.31 -24.65 -9.75
C GLY A 104 21.18 -24.44 -8.24
N SER A 105 22.05 -23.64 -7.60
CA SER A 105 21.95 -23.30 -6.17
C SER A 105 20.86 -22.27 -5.86
N THR A 106 20.27 -21.64 -6.88
CA THR A 106 19.23 -20.63 -6.69
C THR A 106 17.86 -21.27 -6.56
N GLU A 107 17.24 -21.04 -5.41
CA GLU A 107 15.83 -21.32 -5.18
C GLU A 107 15.08 -19.98 -5.06
N TYR A 108 13.85 -19.91 -5.59
CA TYR A 108 13.01 -18.74 -5.47
C TYR A 108 11.65 -19.11 -4.88
N ASN A 109 11.12 -18.25 -4.02
CA ASN A 109 9.78 -18.36 -3.48
C ASN A 109 9.05 -17.02 -3.61
N VAL A 110 7.81 -17.06 -4.09
CA VAL A 110 6.97 -15.86 -4.27
C VAL A 110 5.79 -15.94 -3.32
N ILE A 111 5.79 -15.05 -2.32
CA ILE A 111 4.68 -14.88 -1.39
C ILE A 111 3.80 -13.75 -1.89
N ARG A 112 2.54 -14.05 -2.21
CA ARG A 112 1.53 -13.06 -2.57
C ARG A 112 0.58 -12.89 -1.39
N ASN A 113 0.59 -11.71 -0.78
CA ASN A 113 -0.42 -11.37 0.22
C ASN A 113 -1.67 -10.93 -0.53
N SER A 114 -2.69 -11.79 -0.61
CA SER A 114 -4.01 -11.38 -1.07
C SER A 114 -4.60 -10.42 -0.04
N SER A 115 -5.05 -9.26 -0.49
CA SER A 115 -5.60 -8.17 0.33
C SER A 115 -6.74 -8.64 1.24
N LEU A 116 -6.82 -8.11 2.47
CA LEU A 116 -7.88 -8.36 3.46
C LEU A 116 -9.27 -7.81 3.05
N GLU A 117 -9.42 -7.29 1.84
CA GLU A 117 -10.64 -6.65 1.33
C GLU A 117 -11.73 -7.65 0.90
N ASP A 118 -11.42 -8.95 0.81
CA ASP A 118 -12.40 -9.98 0.41
C ASP A 118 -13.17 -10.62 1.59
N LEU A 119 -12.96 -10.13 2.81
CA LEU A 119 -13.76 -10.53 3.98
C LEU A 119 -14.97 -9.60 4.18
N SER A 120 -15.73 -9.35 3.11
CA SER A 120 -17.10 -8.83 3.24
C SER A 120 -18.08 -9.99 3.47
N GLY A 121 -17.87 -10.71 4.57
CA GLY A 121 -18.89 -11.59 5.12
C GLY A 121 -19.94 -10.75 5.83
N SER A 122 -21.08 -10.50 5.20
CA SER A 122 -22.25 -9.99 5.91
C SER A 122 -22.74 -11.06 6.87
N ILE A 123 -22.94 -10.67 8.13
CA ILE A 123 -23.84 -11.39 9.06
C ILE A 123 -25.27 -11.14 8.58
#